data_AF-A0A941RKW4-F1
#
_entry.id   AF-A0A941RKW4-F1
#
_cell.length_a   1.000
_cell.length_b   1.000
_cell.length_c   1.000
_cell.angle_alpha   90.00
_cell.angle_beta   90.00
_cell.angle_gamma   90.00
#
_symmetry.space_group_name_H-M   'P 1'
#
loop_
_entity.id
_entity.type
_entity.pdbx_description
1 polymer ?
#
loop_
_entity_poly.entity_id
_entity_poly.type
_entity_poly.pdbx_seq_one_letter_code
_entity_poly.pdbx_strand_id
1 'polypeptide(L)'
;MSNRQVVMARKAVIRNGWRLAGGVDADAVAAELHALHSKHGHLVPELVLDAAAHEGSAMHAAFTWDDTDAAQLWRMDQARCLIKAVKVEYAPGEHVSLYVHVGESGYQPTERVVRSPALYEEAMREARAKVESAQTTVRELERAADDAGAVEVARKARRALQHLGSAGEELRPV
;
A
#
# COMPACT_ATOMS: atom_id res chain seq x y z
N MET A 1 -3.34 -19.12 -25.91
CA MET A 1 -3.58 -17.67 -26.09
C MET A 1 -2.40 -16.93 -25.46
N SER A 2 -1.81 -15.96 -26.16
CA SER A 2 -0.66 -15.20 -25.62
C SER A 2 -1.11 -14.37 -24.41
N ASN A 3 -0.30 -14.33 -23.35
CA ASN A 3 -0.50 -13.45 -22.17
C ASN A 3 -0.78 -11.97 -22.56
N ARG A 4 -0.38 -11.58 -23.77
CA ARG A 4 -0.64 -10.30 -24.44
C ARG A 4 -2.13 -9.94 -24.56
N GLN A 5 -3.03 -10.92 -24.72
CA GLN A 5 -4.48 -10.67 -24.86
C GLN A 5 -5.23 -10.65 -23.52
N VAL A 6 -4.66 -11.24 -22.46
CA VAL A 6 -5.37 -11.39 -21.18
C VAL A 6 -5.32 -10.11 -20.34
N VAL A 7 -4.21 -9.37 -20.39
CA VAL A 7 -4.04 -8.12 -19.62
C VAL A 7 -4.76 -6.94 -20.29
N MET A 8 -4.77 -6.87 -21.62
CA MET A 8 -5.41 -5.78 -22.38
C MET A 8 -6.93 -5.89 -22.50
N ALA A 9 -7.52 -7.03 -22.11
CA ALA A 9 -8.97 -7.25 -22.17
C ALA A 9 -9.70 -6.87 -20.87
N ARG A 10 -8.98 -6.46 -19.82
CA ARG A 10 -9.54 -6.12 -18.50
C ARG A 10 -9.42 -4.61 -18.27
N LYS A 11 -10.52 -3.97 -17.87
CA LYS A 11 -10.57 -2.53 -17.55
C LYS A 11 -9.61 -2.23 -16.39
N ALA A 12 -8.74 -1.23 -16.54
CA ALA A 12 -7.86 -0.77 -15.48
C ALA A 12 -8.65 0.03 -14.45
N VAL A 13 -8.22 -0.08 -13.18
CA VAL A 13 -8.80 0.68 -12.07
C VAL A 13 -7.71 1.24 -11.19
N ILE A 14 -7.85 2.50 -10.82
CA ILE A 14 -7.03 3.11 -9.78
C ILE A 14 -7.59 2.71 -8.42
N ARG A 15 -6.70 2.33 -7.50
CA ARG A 15 -7.08 1.95 -6.14
C ARG A 15 -7.79 3.11 -5.43
N ASN A 16 -8.95 2.82 -4.82
CA ASN A 16 -9.71 3.78 -4.01
C ASN A 16 -8.82 4.41 -2.91
N GLY A 17 -8.99 5.71 -2.70
CA GLY A 17 -8.25 6.47 -1.68
C GLY A 17 -6.79 6.77 -2.04
N TRP A 18 -6.35 6.48 -3.28
CA TRP A 18 -5.09 7.03 -3.76
C TRP A 18 -5.22 8.55 -3.91
N ARG A 19 -4.44 9.28 -3.10
CA ARG A 19 -4.59 10.74 -2.90
C ARG A 19 -4.35 11.57 -4.17
N LEU A 20 -3.67 11.01 -5.17
CA LEU A 20 -3.33 11.68 -6.43
C LEU A 20 -4.18 11.17 -7.61
N ALA A 21 -5.28 10.46 -7.34
CA ALA A 21 -6.19 9.93 -8.36
C ALA A 21 -7.03 11.02 -9.08
N GLY A 22 -6.97 12.27 -8.63
CA GLY A 22 -7.79 13.35 -9.18
C GLY A 22 -7.44 13.61 -10.65
N GLY A 23 -8.27 13.12 -11.57
CA GLY A 23 -8.19 13.46 -13.00
C GLY A 23 -7.35 12.51 -13.86
N VAL A 24 -6.89 11.38 -13.32
CA VAL A 24 -6.09 10.42 -14.08
C VAL A 24 -6.97 9.31 -14.65
N ASP A 25 -6.91 9.09 -15.97
CA ASP A 25 -7.57 7.97 -16.64
C ASP A 25 -6.79 6.67 -16.41
N ALA A 26 -7.43 5.71 -15.76
CA ALA A 26 -6.81 4.43 -15.38
C ALA A 26 -6.34 3.61 -16.58
N ASP A 27 -7.13 3.58 -17.66
CA ASP A 27 -6.83 2.82 -18.86
C ASP A 27 -5.68 3.49 -19.63
N ALA A 28 -5.67 4.83 -19.69
CA ALA A 28 -4.58 5.59 -20.30
C ALA A 28 -3.24 5.41 -19.55
N VAL A 29 -3.26 5.47 -18.21
CA VAL A 29 -2.05 5.20 -17.41
C VAL A 29 -1.57 3.76 -17.58
N ALA A 30 -2.48 2.78 -17.58
CA ALA A 30 -2.11 1.39 -17.80
C ALA A 30 -1.43 1.19 -19.17
N ALA A 31 -1.93 1.87 -20.22
CA ALA A 31 -1.33 1.85 -21.54
C ALA A 31 0.09 2.45 -21.55
N GLU A 32 0.30 3.60 -20.89
CA GLU A 32 1.63 4.24 -20.81
C GLU A 32 2.63 3.39 -20.01
N LEU A 33 2.24 2.87 -18.85
CA LEU A 33 3.09 1.97 -18.05
C LEU A 33 3.44 0.71 -18.84
N HIS A 34 2.50 0.15 -19.59
CA HIS A 34 2.76 -0.99 -20.45
C HIS A 34 3.71 -0.65 -21.61
N ALA A 35 3.58 0.53 -22.21
CA ALA A 35 4.49 0.99 -23.26
C ALA A 35 5.92 1.15 -22.72
N LEU A 36 6.09 1.73 -21.53
CA LEU A 36 7.38 1.83 -20.85
C LEU A 36 7.98 0.46 -20.58
N HIS A 37 7.22 -0.44 -19.96
CA HIS A 37 7.67 -1.81 -19.69
C HIS A 37 8.03 -2.56 -20.98
N SER A 38 7.22 -2.43 -22.04
CA SER A 38 7.47 -3.10 -23.32
C SER A 38 8.74 -2.58 -24.01
N LYS A 39 9.03 -1.28 -23.88
CA LYS A 39 10.23 -0.65 -24.44
C LYS A 39 11.50 -1.01 -23.68
N HIS A 40 11.44 -1.07 -22.35
CA HIS A 40 12.62 -1.23 -21.48
C HIS A 40 12.79 -2.65 -20.93
N GLY A 41 11.78 -3.51 -21.04
CA GLY A 41 11.76 -4.87 -20.49
C GLY A 41 11.53 -4.94 -18.97
N HIS A 42 11.44 -3.80 -18.30
CA HIS A 42 11.18 -3.65 -16.87
C HIS A 42 10.58 -2.27 -16.62
N LEU A 43 10.05 -2.06 -15.40
CA LEU A 43 9.49 -0.79 -14.97
C LEU A 43 10.16 -0.39 -13.65
N VAL A 44 10.77 0.80 -13.62
CA VAL A 44 11.39 1.40 -12.44
C VAL A 44 10.86 2.83 -12.26
N PRO A 45 10.82 3.36 -11.02
CA PRO A 45 10.24 4.67 -10.74
C PRO A 45 10.82 5.81 -11.57
N GLU A 46 12.13 5.78 -11.85
CA GLU A 46 12.84 6.79 -12.62
C GLU A 46 12.28 6.90 -14.05
N LEU A 47 12.02 5.75 -14.71
CA LEU A 47 11.41 5.72 -16.04
C LEU A 47 9.99 6.28 -16.04
N VAL A 48 9.23 6.03 -14.98
CA VAL A 48 7.86 6.53 -14.84
C VAL A 48 7.88 8.04 -14.61
N LEU A 49 8.77 8.53 -13.75
CA LEU A 49 8.93 9.95 -13.46
C LEU A 49 9.35 10.73 -14.72
N ASP A 50 10.36 10.23 -15.45
CA ASP A 50 10.83 10.84 -16.70
C ASP A 50 9.73 10.95 -17.74
N ALA A 51 8.91 9.89 -17.89
CA ALA A 51 7.79 9.89 -18.82
C ALA A 51 6.64 10.81 -18.36
N ALA A 52 6.31 10.78 -17.07
CA ALA A 52 5.24 11.60 -16.49
C ALA A 52 5.57 13.10 -16.49
N ALA A 53 6.85 13.50 -16.56
CA ALA A 53 7.26 14.90 -16.63
C ALA A 53 6.72 15.63 -17.87
N HIS A 54 6.41 14.90 -18.94
CA HIS A 54 5.76 15.49 -20.10
C HIS A 54 4.29 15.80 -19.81
N GLU A 55 3.86 17.06 -19.97
CA GLU A 55 2.48 17.51 -19.66
C GLU A 55 1.38 16.72 -20.40
N GLY A 56 1.70 16.19 -21.59
CA GLY A 56 0.79 15.34 -22.35
C GLY A 56 0.70 13.87 -21.90
N SER A 57 1.47 13.45 -20.90
CA SER A 57 1.37 12.11 -20.31
C SER A 57 0.11 11.99 -19.47
N ALA A 58 -0.61 10.88 -19.61
CA ALA A 58 -1.74 10.53 -18.75
C ALA A 58 -1.33 10.40 -17.27
N MET A 59 -0.06 10.15 -17.00
CA MET A 59 0.50 10.06 -15.65
C MET A 59 0.86 11.43 -15.07
N HIS A 60 0.91 12.52 -15.86
CA HIS A 60 1.43 13.82 -15.42
C HIS A 60 0.71 14.35 -14.17
N ALA A 61 -0.63 14.26 -14.15
CA ALA A 61 -1.46 14.72 -13.04
C ALA A 61 -1.30 13.88 -11.75
N ALA A 62 -0.62 12.74 -11.83
CA ALA A 62 -0.33 11.89 -10.68
C ALA A 62 0.85 12.38 -9.82
N PHE A 63 1.54 13.44 -10.22
CA PHE A 63 2.75 13.93 -9.56
C PHE A 63 2.61 15.37 -9.10
N THR A 64 3.41 15.73 -8.08
CA THR A 64 3.57 17.11 -7.61
C THR A 64 4.81 17.69 -8.27
N TRP A 65 4.61 18.61 -9.22
CA TRP A 65 5.70 19.21 -10.01
C TRP A 65 6.24 20.52 -9.43
N ASP A 66 5.53 21.16 -8.50
CA ASP A 66 6.07 22.28 -7.76
C ASP A 66 7.10 21.75 -6.74
N ASP A 67 8.36 22.13 -6.92
CA ASP A 67 9.47 21.67 -6.08
C ASP A 67 9.32 22.08 -4.61
N THR A 68 8.65 23.21 -4.33
CA THR A 68 8.42 23.67 -2.97
C THR A 68 7.43 22.75 -2.26
N ASP A 69 6.30 22.48 -2.92
CA ASP A 69 5.28 21.55 -2.43
C ASP A 69 5.84 20.13 -2.30
N ALA A 70 6.57 19.65 -3.32
CA ALA A 70 7.20 18.34 -3.31
C ALA A 70 8.22 18.21 -2.15
N ALA A 71 9.07 19.21 -1.95
CA ALA A 71 10.03 19.23 -0.84
C ALA A 71 9.33 19.27 0.53
N GLN A 72 8.21 20.00 0.65
CA GLN A 72 7.42 20.02 1.88
C GLN A 72 6.80 18.64 2.17
N LEU A 73 6.18 18.00 1.18
CA LEU A 73 5.63 16.65 1.31
C LEU A 73 6.70 15.63 1.70
N TRP A 74 7.90 15.73 1.12
CA TRP A 74 9.03 14.88 1.48
C TRP A 74 9.48 15.09 2.93
N ARG A 75 9.64 16.33 3.39
CA ARG A 75 9.99 16.62 4.79
C ARG A 75 8.94 16.11 5.77
N MET A 76 7.65 16.19 5.41
CA MET A 76 6.59 15.60 6.22
C MET A 76 6.73 14.08 6.33
N ASP A 77 7.12 13.41 5.25
CA ASP A 77 7.37 11.96 5.28
C ASP A 77 8.58 11.61 6.15
N GLN A 78 9.67 12.37 6.03
CA GLN A 78 10.84 12.25 6.90
C GLN A 78 10.46 12.39 8.37
N ALA A 79 9.59 13.35 8.71
CA ALA A 79 9.07 13.52 10.08
C ALA A 79 8.26 12.29 10.54
N ARG A 80 7.42 11.70 9.69
CA ARG A 80 6.69 10.45 10.00
C ARG A 80 7.64 9.29 10.26
N CYS A 81 8.68 9.15 9.44
CA CYS A 81 9.72 8.14 9.61
C CYS A 81 10.48 8.33 10.92
N LEU A 82 10.86 9.57 11.25
CA LEU A 82 11.54 9.88 12.50
C LEU A 82 10.70 9.49 13.73
N ILE A 83 9.41 9.85 13.76
CA ILE A 83 8.52 9.49 14.87
C ILE A 83 8.43 7.97 15.06
N LYS A 84 8.35 7.20 13.96
CA LYS A 84 8.27 5.73 13.99
C LYS A 84 9.60 5.06 14.34
N ALA A 85 10.73 5.71 14.09
CA ALA A 85 12.05 5.16 14.34
C ALA A 85 12.42 5.16 15.82
N VAL A 86 11.86 6.09 16.61
CA VAL A 86 12.13 6.16 18.05
C VAL A 86 11.41 5.03 18.80
N LYS A 87 12.20 4.18 19.43
CA LYS A 87 11.74 3.06 20.26
C LYS A 87 12.31 3.17 21.67
N VAL A 88 11.60 2.58 22.63
CA VAL A 88 12.06 2.41 24.00
C VAL A 88 12.30 0.92 24.26
N GLU A 89 13.39 0.62 24.95
CA GLU A 89 13.68 -0.74 25.41
C GLU A 89 12.76 -1.06 26.59
N TYR A 90 11.89 -2.05 26.40
CA TYR A 90 10.94 -2.50 27.41
C TYR A 90 11.54 -3.61 28.28
N ALA A 91 12.31 -4.49 27.66
CA ALA A 91 13.12 -5.54 28.27
C ALA A 91 14.39 -5.75 27.42
N PRO A 92 15.44 -6.43 27.91
CA PRO A 92 16.66 -6.65 27.15
C PRO A 92 16.39 -7.24 25.75
N GLY A 93 16.64 -6.44 24.71
CA GLY A 93 16.40 -6.80 23.31
C GLY A 93 14.95 -6.63 22.81
N GLU A 94 14.00 -6.28 23.68
CA GLU A 94 12.61 -6.02 23.32
C GLU A 94 12.34 -4.52 23.24
N HIS A 95 12.04 -4.05 22.03
CA HIS A 95 11.83 -2.64 21.75
C HIS A 95 10.39 -2.37 21.32
N VAL A 96 9.73 -1.44 21.99
CA VAL A 96 8.40 -0.96 21.61
C VAL A 96 8.50 0.45 21.06
N SER A 97 7.65 0.78 20.08
CA SER A 97 7.56 2.15 19.57
C SER A 97 7.18 3.11 20.70
N LEU A 98 7.84 4.28 20.77
CA LEU A 98 7.47 5.30 21.76
C LEU A 98 6.11 5.92 21.42
N TYR A 99 5.84 6.11 20.12
CA TYR A 99 4.59 6.63 19.59
C TYR A 99 3.98 5.66 18.57
N VAL A 100 2.65 5.59 18.56
CA VAL A 100 1.86 4.87 17.56
C VAL A 100 0.81 5.81 16.96
N HIS A 101 0.51 5.63 15.67
CA HIS A 101 -0.56 6.38 15.01
C HIS A 101 -1.93 5.81 15.43
N VAL A 102 -2.90 6.70 15.68
CA VAL A 102 -4.25 6.34 16.10
C VAL A 102 -5.27 7.24 15.42
N GLY A 103 -5.84 6.77 14.31
CA GLY A 103 -6.91 7.42 13.55
C GLY A 103 -6.63 8.91 13.32
N GLU A 104 -7.64 9.74 13.56
CA GLU A 104 -7.54 11.20 13.47
C GLU A 104 -6.75 11.85 14.62
N SER A 105 -6.49 11.10 15.71
CA SER A 105 -5.70 11.59 16.85
C SER A 105 -4.20 11.67 16.55
N GLY A 106 -3.75 11.18 15.40
CA GLY A 106 -2.35 11.20 14.99
C GLY A 106 -1.46 10.33 15.87
N TYR A 107 -0.20 10.72 16.06
CA TYR A 107 0.75 9.96 16.86
C TYR A 107 0.53 10.19 18.36
N GLN A 108 0.33 9.10 19.11
CA GLN A 108 0.09 9.10 20.55
C GLN A 108 1.13 8.25 21.27
N PRO A 109 1.54 8.60 22.51
CA PRO A 109 2.43 7.75 23.31
C PRO A 109 1.82 6.37 23.52
N THR A 110 2.60 5.31 23.33
CA THR A 110 2.13 3.92 23.42
C THR A 110 1.48 3.61 24.78
N GLU A 111 2.05 4.13 25.88
CA GLU A 111 1.50 3.98 27.24
C GLU A 111 0.10 4.61 27.40
N ARG A 112 -0.16 5.74 26.73
CA ARG A 112 -1.48 6.38 26.75
C ARG A 112 -2.50 5.56 25.99
N VAL A 113 -2.11 5.00 24.85
CA VAL A 113 -2.99 4.20 23.98
C VAL A 113 -3.48 2.97 24.73
N VAL A 114 -2.59 2.21 25.38
CA VAL A 114 -2.97 1.00 26.13
C VAL A 114 -3.82 1.27 27.36
N ARG A 115 -3.76 2.48 27.93
CA ARG A 115 -4.56 2.90 29.10
C ARG A 115 -5.91 3.50 28.75
N SER A 116 -6.17 3.78 27.48
CA SER A 116 -7.40 4.41 27.02
C SER A 116 -8.18 3.44 26.13
N PRO A 117 -9.35 2.92 26.58
CA PRO A 117 -10.15 2.00 25.78
C PRO A 117 -10.44 2.52 24.37
N ALA A 118 -10.82 3.79 24.23
CA ALA A 118 -11.10 4.39 22.93
C ALA A 118 -9.89 4.46 21.99
N LEU A 119 -8.72 4.87 22.50
CA LEU A 119 -7.49 4.91 21.69
C LEU A 119 -6.99 3.50 21.35
N TYR A 120 -7.10 2.57 22.30
CA TYR A 120 -6.75 1.18 22.10
C TYR A 120 -7.62 0.54 21.01
N GLU A 121 -8.93 0.72 21.07
CA GLU A 121 -9.86 0.23 20.04
C GLU A 121 -9.54 0.79 18.66
N GLU A 122 -9.24 2.09 18.55
CA GLU A 122 -8.85 2.70 17.27
C GLU A 122 -7.51 2.13 16.76
N ALA A 123 -6.51 1.97 17.63
CA ALA A 123 -5.24 1.34 17.26
C ALA A 123 -5.43 -0.12 16.80
N MET A 124 -6.34 -0.86 17.45
CA MET A 124 -6.69 -2.22 17.07
C MET A 124 -7.48 -2.27 15.75
N ARG A 125 -8.36 -1.30 15.49
CA ARG A 125 -9.01 -1.13 14.19
C ARG A 125 -7.99 -0.92 13.07
N GLU A 126 -6.97 -0.09 13.29
CA GLU A 126 -5.88 0.07 12.32
C GLU A 126 -5.06 -1.21 12.11
N ALA A 127 -4.76 -1.96 13.17
CA ALA A 127 -4.07 -3.24 13.08
C ALA A 127 -4.89 -4.24 12.25
N ARG A 128 -6.21 -4.31 12.51
CA ARG A 128 -7.15 -5.12 11.73
C ARG A 128 -7.17 -4.71 10.25
N ALA A 129 -7.24 -3.41 9.96
CA ALA A 129 -7.20 -2.91 8.58
C ALA A 129 -5.93 -3.34 7.83
N LYS A 130 -4.79 -3.45 8.52
CA LYS A 130 -3.54 -4.00 7.92
C LYS A 130 -3.66 -5.49 7.61
N VAL A 131 -4.28 -6.28 8.48
CA VAL A 131 -4.56 -7.71 8.20
C VAL A 131 -5.50 -7.84 7.01
N GLU A 132 -6.56 -7.04 6.93
CA GLU A 132 -7.49 -7.03 5.80
C GLU A 132 -6.82 -6.62 4.49
N SER A 133 -5.90 -5.64 4.54
CA SER A 133 -5.07 -5.27 3.39
C SER A 133 -4.18 -6.43 2.94
N ALA A 134 -3.53 -7.12 3.88
CA ALA A 134 -2.72 -8.29 3.56
C ALA A 134 -3.56 -9.42 2.95
N GLN A 135 -4.76 -9.69 3.48
CA GLN A 135 -5.69 -10.65 2.90
C GLN A 135 -6.05 -10.27 1.46
N THR A 136 -6.35 -8.99 1.20
CA THR A 136 -6.67 -8.52 -0.16
C THR A 136 -5.51 -8.76 -1.13
N THR A 137 -4.28 -8.40 -0.75
CA THR A 137 -3.09 -8.67 -1.57
C THR A 137 -2.91 -10.16 -1.84
N VAL A 138 -3.07 -11.03 -0.84
CA VAL A 138 -2.92 -12.47 -1.03
C VAL A 138 -4.04 -13.03 -1.92
N ARG A 139 -5.29 -12.54 -1.82
CA ARG A 139 -6.40 -12.93 -2.73
C ARG A 139 -6.10 -12.52 -4.17
N GLU A 140 -5.53 -11.35 -4.40
CA GLU A 140 -5.16 -10.89 -5.76
C GLU A 140 -4.08 -11.81 -6.36
N LEU A 141 -3.06 -12.17 -5.57
CA LEU A 141 -2.01 -13.10 -5.99
C LEU A 141 -2.54 -14.52 -6.21
N GLU A 142 -3.45 -15.00 -5.35
CA GLU A 142 -4.11 -16.29 -5.52
C GLU A 142 -4.87 -16.36 -6.85
N ARG A 143 -5.70 -15.35 -7.15
CA ARG A 143 -6.43 -15.26 -8.42
C ARG A 143 -5.51 -15.24 -9.63
N ALA A 144 -4.43 -14.45 -9.56
CA ALA A 144 -3.44 -14.39 -10.64
C ALA A 144 -2.71 -15.74 -10.82
N ALA A 145 -2.41 -16.44 -9.73
CA ALA A 145 -1.79 -17.76 -9.78
C ALA A 145 -2.74 -18.83 -10.35
N ASP A 146 -4.03 -18.79 -10.01
CA ASP A 146 -5.05 -19.67 -10.57
C ASP A 146 -5.21 -19.43 -12.08
N ASP A 147 -5.33 -18.16 -12.51
CA ASP A 147 -5.41 -17.77 -13.92
C ASP A 147 -4.17 -18.24 -14.72
N ALA A 148 -2.99 -18.26 -14.09
CA ALA A 148 -1.74 -18.70 -14.69
C ALA A 148 -1.49 -20.23 -14.60
N GLY A 149 -2.37 -20.99 -13.96
CA GLY A 149 -2.18 -22.43 -13.73
C GLY A 149 -1.04 -22.76 -12.75
N ALA A 150 -0.59 -21.80 -11.94
CA ALA A 150 0.49 -21.97 -10.97
C ALA A 150 -0.02 -22.62 -9.67
N VAL A 151 -0.40 -23.90 -9.76
CA VAL A 151 -1.14 -24.65 -8.72
C VAL A 151 -0.50 -24.56 -7.33
N GLU A 152 0.81 -24.74 -7.23
CA GLU A 152 1.51 -24.70 -5.94
C GLU A 152 1.50 -23.30 -5.30
N VAL A 153 1.62 -22.25 -6.13
CA VAL A 153 1.56 -20.85 -5.68
C VAL A 153 0.17 -20.53 -5.17
N ALA A 154 -0.88 -20.91 -5.92
CA ALA A 154 -2.27 -20.72 -5.49
C ALA A 154 -2.56 -21.48 -4.19
N ARG A 155 -2.07 -22.72 -4.04
CA ARG A 155 -2.19 -23.50 -2.80
C ARG A 155 -1.53 -22.79 -1.60
N LYS A 156 -0.32 -22.25 -1.78
CA LYS A 156 0.38 -21.48 -0.74
C LYS A 156 -0.41 -20.21 -0.36
N ALA A 157 -0.94 -19.48 -1.35
CA ALA A 157 -1.75 -18.30 -1.13
C ALA A 157 -3.04 -18.62 -0.34
N ARG A 158 -3.75 -19.69 -0.68
CA ARG A 158 -4.93 -20.16 0.07
C ARG A 158 -4.62 -20.48 1.53
N ARG A 159 -3.49 -21.13 1.82
CA ARG A 159 -3.05 -21.37 3.21
C ARG A 159 -2.76 -20.06 3.95
N ALA A 160 -2.08 -19.12 3.31
CA ALA A 160 -1.82 -17.81 3.91
C ALA A 160 -3.13 -17.05 4.22
N LEU A 161 -4.14 -17.13 3.34
CA LEU A 161 -5.46 -16.55 3.60
C LEU A 161 -6.16 -17.14 4.82
N GLN A 162 -6.04 -18.45 5.04
CA GLN A 162 -6.60 -19.09 6.23
C GLN A 162 -6.00 -18.50 7.52
N HIS A 163 -4.67 -18.38 7.58
CA HIS A 163 -3.99 -17.82 8.76
C HIS A 163 -4.30 -16.35 8.98
N LEU A 164 -4.31 -15.54 7.91
CA LEU A 164 -4.69 -14.13 7.98
C LEU A 164 -6.17 -13.96 8.36
N GLY A 165 -7.03 -14.90 7.98
CA GLY A 165 -8.44 -14.96 8.38
C GLY A 165 -8.59 -15.09 9.89
N SER A 166 -7.93 -16.10 10.49
CA SER A 166 -7.93 -16.31 11.94
C SER A 166 -7.42 -15.09 12.71
N ALA A 167 -6.28 -14.52 12.28
CA ALA A 167 -5.74 -13.32 12.91
C ALA A 167 -6.71 -12.12 12.82
N GLY A 168 -7.47 -11.99 11.73
CA GLY A 168 -8.45 -10.91 11.57
C GLY A 168 -9.65 -11.03 12.52
N GLU A 169 -10.07 -12.25 12.86
CA GLU A 169 -11.14 -12.50 13.84
C GLU A 169 -10.71 -12.13 15.26
N GLU A 170 -9.48 -12.45 15.65
CA GLU A 170 -8.92 -12.13 16.97
C GLU A 170 -8.80 -10.62 17.23
N LEU A 171 -8.68 -9.81 16.16
CA LEU A 171 -8.59 -8.36 16.24
C LEU A 171 -9.96 -7.66 16.23
N ARG A 172 -11.08 -8.39 16.22
CA ARG A 172 -12.40 -7.78 16.30
C ARG A 172 -12.65 -7.24 17.71
N PRO A 173 -13.31 -6.07 17.84
CA PRO A 173 -13.75 -5.59 19.15
C PRO A 173 -14.72 -6.60 19.79
N VAL A 174 -14.65 -6.72 21.11
CA VAL A 174 -15.55 -7.53 21.93
C VAL A 174 -16.93 -6.90 22.00
#